data_AF-A0A7W1IBX7-F1
#
_entry.id   AF-A0A7W1IBX7-F1
#
_cell.length_a   1.000
_cell.length_b   1.000
_cell.length_c   1.000
_cell.angle_alpha   90.00
_cell.angle_beta   90.00
_cell.angle_gamma   90.00
#
_symmetry.space_group_name_H-M   'P 1'
#
loop_
_entity.id
_entity.type
_entity.pdbx_description
1 polymer ?
#
loop_
_entity_poly.entity_id
_entity_poly.type
_entity_poly.pdbx_seq_one_letter_code
_entity_poly.pdbx_strand_id
1 'polypeptide(L)'
;GDTAVPLNTCYVVRCDSEIDSNALATLLNSPLTAAWLSLIADPAQGGYNRYLGWTMAMLPLPRDWIRHRRSLSGIYERAAGGSQPDPHELFAKSLKLYGLTANDVEDMMAWSHA
;
A
#
# COMPACT_ATOMS: atom_id res chain seq x y z
N GLY A 1 -11.08 -4.72 18.99
CA GLY A 1 -11.33 -3.73 17.94
C GLY A 1 -10.85 -2.39 18.43
N ASP A 2 -10.30 -1.57 17.55
CA ASP A 2 -9.81 -0.23 17.89
C ASP A 2 -10.98 0.71 18.24
N THR A 3 -10.85 1.49 19.31
CA THR A 3 -11.84 2.48 19.76
C THR A 3 -11.58 3.87 19.21
N ALA A 4 -10.54 4.05 18.39
CA ALA A 4 -10.23 5.32 17.74
C ALA A 4 -11.38 5.78 16.83
N VAL A 5 -11.67 7.07 16.88
CA VAL A 5 -12.65 7.71 16.00
C VAL A 5 -11.90 8.33 14.82
N PRO A 6 -12.11 7.83 13.58
CA PRO A 6 -11.46 8.42 12.42
C PRO A 6 -11.97 9.84 12.17
N LEU A 7 -11.04 10.73 11.85
CA LEU A 7 -11.35 12.09 11.44
C LEU A 7 -11.69 12.12 9.94
N ASN A 8 -12.34 13.18 9.49
CA ASN A 8 -12.66 13.39 8.07
C ASN A 8 -11.43 13.60 7.17
N THR A 9 -10.22 13.53 7.73
CA THR A 9 -8.93 13.62 7.06
C THR A 9 -8.28 12.27 6.79
N CYS A 10 -8.90 11.15 7.19
CA CYS A 10 -8.40 9.81 6.93
C CYS A 10 -9.46 8.87 6.34
N TYR A 11 -8.98 7.78 5.73
CA TYR A 11 -9.80 6.66 5.31
C TYR A 11 -9.53 5.47 6.23
N VAL A 12 -10.59 4.73 6.55
CA VAL A 12 -10.51 3.49 7.35
C VAL A 12 -11.10 2.35 6.58
N VAL A 13 -10.36 1.23 6.55
CA VAL A 13 -10.81 -0.03 5.98
C VAL A 13 -10.93 -1.05 7.10
N ARG A 14 -12.10 -1.68 7.23
CA ARG A 14 -12.29 -2.81 8.15
C ARG A 14 -11.86 -4.10 7.43
N CYS A 15 -11.04 -4.88 8.11
CA CYS A 15 -10.59 -6.18 7.62
C CYS A 15 -11.18 -7.31 8.46
N ASP A 16 -11.37 -8.48 7.86
CA ASP A 16 -11.98 -9.65 8.53
C ASP A 16 -11.08 -10.27 9.60
N SER A 17 -9.76 -10.04 9.52
CA SER A 17 -8.80 -10.52 10.50
C SER A 17 -7.61 -9.56 10.65
N GLU A 18 -6.87 -9.71 11.74
CA GLU A 18 -5.63 -8.97 11.97
C GLU A 18 -4.59 -9.27 10.88
N ILE A 19 -4.51 -10.51 10.39
CA ILE A 19 -3.63 -10.90 9.28
C ILE A 19 -3.97 -10.08 8.02
N ASP A 20 -5.26 -9.89 7.72
CA ASP A 20 -5.68 -9.10 6.56
C ASP A 20 -5.37 -7.62 6.74
N SER A 21 -5.58 -7.09 7.96
CA SER A 21 -5.23 -5.70 8.31
C SER A 21 -3.73 -5.45 8.15
N ASN A 22 -2.90 -6.32 8.70
CA ASN A 22 -1.44 -6.22 8.65
C ASN A 22 -0.91 -6.38 7.22
N ALA A 23 -1.51 -7.30 6.45
CA ALA A 23 -1.20 -7.48 5.05
C ALA A 23 -1.54 -6.24 4.22
N LEU A 24 -2.72 -5.64 4.46
CA LEU A 24 -3.16 -4.43 3.75
C LEU A 24 -2.27 -3.24 4.11
N ALA A 25 -1.92 -3.08 5.39
CA ALA A 25 -0.99 -2.07 5.85
C ALA A 25 0.38 -2.21 5.16
N THR A 26 0.91 -3.44 5.05
CA THR A 26 2.15 -3.71 4.31
C THR A 26 2.04 -3.27 2.85
N LEU A 27 0.92 -3.61 2.19
CA LEU A 27 0.70 -3.26 0.79
C LEU A 27 0.57 -1.75 0.56
N LEU A 28 -0.14 -1.04 1.44
CA LEU A 28 -0.31 0.40 1.38
C LEU A 28 1.01 1.16 1.57
N ASN A 29 1.95 0.59 2.34
CA ASN A 29 3.28 1.15 2.55
C ASN A 29 4.30 0.77 1.46
N SER A 30 3.91 -0.02 0.45
CA SER A 30 4.81 -0.38 -0.65
C SER A 30 5.00 0.78 -1.63
N PRO A 31 6.24 1.04 -2.11
CA PRO A 31 6.51 2.06 -3.11
C PRO A 31 5.65 1.93 -4.38
N LEU A 32 5.38 0.70 -4.83
CA LEU A 32 4.54 0.45 -6.01
C LEU A 32 3.11 0.96 -5.82
N THR A 33 2.56 0.76 -4.63
CA THR A 33 1.19 1.19 -4.29
C THR A 33 1.13 2.70 -4.15
N ALA A 34 2.13 3.30 -3.50
CA ALA A 34 2.26 4.74 -3.40
C ALA A 34 2.35 5.41 -4.77
N ALA A 35 3.17 4.86 -5.68
CA ALA A 35 3.29 5.33 -7.05
C ALA A 35 1.96 5.26 -7.81
N TRP A 36 1.28 4.11 -7.77
CA TRP A 36 -0.04 3.95 -8.38
C TRP A 36 -1.04 4.98 -7.86
N LEU A 37 -1.16 5.12 -6.54
CA LEU A 37 -2.11 6.05 -5.96
C LEU A 37 -1.76 7.51 -6.26
N SER A 38 -0.48 7.85 -6.36
CA SER A 38 -0.04 9.22 -6.71
C SER A 38 -0.45 9.62 -8.14
N LEU A 39 -0.46 8.67 -9.09
CA LEU A 39 -0.87 8.93 -10.47
C LEU A 39 -2.34 9.34 -10.60
N ILE A 40 -3.17 8.86 -9.68
CA ILE A 40 -4.61 9.07 -9.68
C ILE A 40 -5.07 9.92 -8.48
N ALA A 41 -4.15 10.57 -7.77
CA ALA A 41 -4.50 11.49 -6.71
C ALA A 41 -4.77 12.89 -7.27
N ASP A 42 -5.64 13.63 -6.58
CA ASP A 42 -5.83 15.04 -6.91
C ASP A 42 -4.62 15.85 -6.38
N PRO A 43 -4.07 16.80 -7.14
CA PRO A 43 -3.02 17.66 -6.64
C PRO A 43 -3.54 18.55 -5.50
N ALA A 44 -2.73 18.73 -4.46
CA ALA A 44 -3.00 19.61 -3.32
C ALA A 44 -1.95 20.73 -3.23
N GLN A 45 -2.22 21.75 -2.41
CA GLN A 45 -1.28 22.85 -2.19
C GLN A 45 0.05 22.34 -1.65
N GLY A 46 1.16 22.93 -2.10
CA GLY A 46 2.51 22.62 -1.60
C GLY A 46 3.13 21.35 -2.19
N GLY A 47 2.61 20.83 -3.31
CA GLY A 47 3.15 19.62 -3.95
C GLY A 47 2.71 18.31 -3.30
N TYR A 48 1.71 18.36 -2.43
CA TYR A 48 1.13 17.16 -1.81
C TYR A 48 0.04 16.56 -2.70
N ASN A 49 -0.28 15.28 -2.43
CA ASN A 49 -1.38 14.57 -3.06
C ASN A 49 -2.58 14.51 -2.12
N ARG A 50 -3.77 14.80 -2.64
CA ARG A 50 -5.05 14.53 -1.99
C ARG A 50 -5.60 13.22 -2.51
N TYR A 51 -5.43 12.18 -1.70
CA TYR A 51 -6.10 10.92 -1.93
C TYR A 51 -7.56 11.06 -1.55
N LEU A 52 -8.47 10.67 -2.46
CA LEU A 52 -9.90 10.70 -2.24
C LEU A 52 -10.47 9.29 -2.08
N GLY A 53 -11.72 9.18 -1.65
CA GLY A 53 -12.37 7.89 -1.46
C GLY A 53 -12.40 7.05 -2.74
N TRP A 54 -12.54 7.70 -3.90
CA TRP A 54 -12.46 7.04 -5.20
C TRP A 54 -11.03 6.60 -5.54
N THR A 55 -10.01 7.36 -5.14
CA THR A 55 -8.60 6.98 -5.28
C THR A 55 -8.33 5.69 -4.50
N MET A 56 -8.85 5.61 -3.27
CA MET A 56 -8.74 4.40 -2.43
C MET A 56 -9.55 3.22 -3.00
N ALA A 57 -10.71 3.49 -3.62
CA ALA A 57 -11.50 2.46 -4.30
C ALA A 57 -10.80 1.86 -5.53
N MET A 58 -9.83 2.58 -6.11
CA MET A 58 -9.01 2.14 -7.23
C MET A 58 -7.70 1.46 -6.79
N LEU A 59 -7.51 1.21 -5.50
CA LEU A 59 -6.38 0.44 -4.99
C LEU A 59 -6.41 -0.98 -5.58
N PRO A 60 -5.40 -1.41 -6.35
CA PRO A 60 -5.37 -2.78 -6.86
C PRO A 60 -5.14 -3.73 -5.69
N LEU A 61 -6.08 -4.63 -5.43
CA LEU A 61 -5.84 -5.75 -4.50
C LEU A 61 -5.26 -6.94 -5.28
N PRO A 62 -4.22 -7.62 -4.75
CA PRO A 62 -3.70 -8.84 -5.36
C PRO A 62 -4.81 -9.90 -5.51
N ARG A 63 -4.90 -10.52 -6.70
CA ARG A 63 -5.94 -11.53 -6.99
C ARG A 63 -5.88 -12.72 -6.03
N ASP A 64 -4.68 -13.19 -5.71
CA ASP A 64 -4.43 -14.33 -4.82
C ASP A 64 -4.25 -13.91 -3.36
N TRP A 65 -5.09 -13.01 -2.85
CA TRP A 65 -4.95 -12.41 -1.52
C TRP A 65 -4.72 -13.43 -0.40
N ILE A 66 -5.57 -14.47 -0.33
CA ILE A 66 -5.52 -15.52 0.71
C ILE A 66 -4.16 -16.23 0.74
N ARG A 67 -3.52 -16.40 -0.42
CA ARG A 67 -2.20 -17.04 -0.53
C ARG A 67 -1.09 -16.18 0.06
N HIS A 68 -1.22 -14.87 -0.05
CA HIS A 68 -0.13 -13.93 0.23
C HIS A 68 -0.27 -13.17 1.55
N ARG A 69 -1.48 -13.04 2.09
CA ARG A 69 -1.77 -12.25 3.30
C ARG A 69 -0.87 -12.60 4.50
N ARG A 70 -0.56 -13.89 4.74
CA ARG A 70 0.32 -14.30 5.84
C ARG A 70 1.75 -13.78 5.65
N SER A 71 2.27 -13.86 4.42
CA SER A 71 3.61 -13.39 4.15
C SER A 71 3.73 -11.87 4.23
N LEU A 72 2.67 -11.13 3.90
CA LEU A 72 2.61 -9.67 4.06
C LEU A 72 2.45 -9.29 5.53
N SER A 73 1.54 -9.94 6.26
CA SER A 73 1.37 -9.76 7.72
C SER A 73 2.70 -9.92 8.46
N GLY A 74 3.49 -10.93 8.10
CA GLY A 74 4.80 -11.14 8.69
C GLY A 74 5.83 -10.03 8.41
N ILE A 75 5.64 -9.20 7.38
CA ILE A 75 6.48 -7.99 7.17
C ILE A 75 6.04 -6.89 8.12
N TYR A 76 4.73 -6.65 8.21
CA TYR A 76 4.16 -5.69 9.17
C TYR A 76 4.55 -6.02 10.61
N GLU A 77 4.44 -7.28 11.03
CA GLU A 77 4.76 -7.71 12.40
C GLU A 77 6.23 -7.43 12.75
N ARG A 78 7.16 -7.66 11.80
CA ARG A 78 8.57 -7.29 11.98
C ARG A 78 8.74 -5.78 12.11
N ALA A 79 8.05 -5.00 11.27
CA ALA A 79 8.07 -3.54 11.31
C ALA A 79 7.54 -3.00 12.65
N ALA A 80 6.42 -3.54 13.12
CA ALA A 80 5.80 -3.20 14.40
C ALA A 80 6.71 -3.58 15.60
N GLY A 81 7.51 -4.64 15.45
CA GLY A 81 8.56 -5.02 16.40
C GLY A 81 9.84 -4.16 16.33
N GLY A 82 9.85 -3.09 15.51
CA GLY A 82 10.97 -2.16 15.38
C GLY A 82 11.95 -2.47 14.24
N SER A 83 11.73 -3.55 13.49
CA SER A 83 12.54 -3.90 12.32
C SER A 83 11.93 -3.33 11.04
N GLN A 84 12.19 -2.05 10.77
CA GLN A 84 11.63 -1.35 9.62
C GLN A 84 12.02 -2.06 8.30
N PRO A 85 11.05 -2.40 7.43
CA PRO A 85 11.33 -3.07 6.18
C PRO A 85 12.02 -2.13 5.19
N ASP A 86 12.96 -2.68 4.41
CA ASP A 86 13.57 -1.98 3.30
C ASP A 86 12.50 -1.68 2.23
N PRO A 87 12.37 -0.43 1.74
CA PRO A 87 11.52 -0.11 0.61
C PRO A 87 11.73 -1.03 -0.61
N HIS A 88 12.95 -1.49 -0.87
CA HIS A 88 13.24 -2.45 -1.95
C HIS A 88 12.65 -3.83 -1.68
N GLU A 89 12.59 -4.28 -0.41
CA GLU A 89 11.90 -5.52 -0.03
C GLU A 89 10.40 -5.41 -0.35
N LEU A 90 9.76 -4.31 0.08
CA LEU A 90 8.35 -4.06 -0.16
C LEU A 90 8.04 -3.97 -1.65
N PHE A 91 8.86 -3.25 -2.41
CA PHE A 91 8.71 -3.12 -3.86
C PHE A 91 8.83 -4.46 -4.57
N ALA A 92 9.91 -5.23 -4.30
CA ALA A 92 10.11 -6.54 -4.90
C ALA A 92 9.02 -7.55 -4.51
N LYS A 93 8.50 -7.45 -3.28
CA LYS A 93 7.36 -8.26 -2.84
C LYS A 93 6.10 -7.91 -3.62
N SER A 94 5.78 -6.63 -3.75
CA SER A 94 4.60 -6.16 -4.48
C SER A 94 4.63 -6.53 -5.96
N LEU A 95 5.77 -6.40 -6.64
CA LEU A 95 5.93 -6.87 -8.02
C LEU A 95 5.54 -8.35 -8.16
N LYS A 96 6.07 -9.21 -7.28
CA LYS A 96 5.73 -10.65 -7.25
C LYS A 96 4.25 -10.90 -6.98
N LEU A 97 3.60 -10.11 -6.12
CA LEU A 97 2.17 -10.25 -5.82
C LEU A 97 1.29 -9.96 -7.02
N TYR A 98 1.66 -8.97 -7.82
CA TYR A 98 0.90 -8.58 -9.01
C TYR A 98 1.32 -9.33 -10.27
N GLY A 99 2.36 -10.18 -10.19
CA GLY A 99 2.90 -10.88 -11.35
C GLY A 99 3.61 -9.95 -12.34
N LEU A 100 4.22 -8.88 -11.82
CA LEU A 100 4.92 -7.84 -12.59
C LEU A 100 6.43 -7.97 -12.44
N THR A 101 7.13 -7.36 -13.38
CA THR A 101 8.57 -7.11 -13.37
C THR A 101 8.84 -5.62 -13.11
N ALA A 102 10.10 -5.28 -12.81
CA ALA A 102 10.48 -3.88 -12.62
C ALA A 102 10.27 -3.04 -13.90
N ASN A 103 10.49 -3.64 -15.08
CA ASN A 103 10.32 -2.96 -16.36
C ASN A 103 8.83 -2.65 -16.65
N ASP A 104 7.90 -3.49 -16.18
CA ASP A 104 6.46 -3.25 -16.40
C ASP A 104 5.96 -1.96 -15.70
N VAL A 105 6.71 -1.45 -14.73
CA VAL A 105 6.32 -0.32 -13.88
C VAL A 105 7.34 0.82 -13.91
N GLU A 106 8.37 0.73 -14.74
CA GLU A 106 9.50 1.68 -14.75
C GLU A 106 9.03 3.12 -14.93
N ASP A 107 8.21 3.38 -15.94
CA ASP A 107 7.68 4.72 -16.24
C ASP A 107 6.82 5.27 -15.10
N MET A 108 5.98 4.42 -14.50
CA MET A 108 5.14 4.80 -13.36
C MET A 108 6.00 5.17 -12.14
N MET A 109 7.04 4.38 -11.86
CA MET A 109 7.95 4.64 -10.75
C MET A 109 8.74 5.93 -11.00
N ALA A 110 9.25 6.13 -12.22
CA ALA A 110 9.96 7.35 -12.60
C ALA A 110 9.09 8.60 -12.44
N TRP A 111 7.82 8.53 -12.83
CA TRP A 111 6.87 9.63 -12.68
C TRP A 111 6.55 9.95 -11.23
N SER A 112 6.41 8.94 -10.36
CA SER A 112 6.07 9.14 -8.94
C SER A 112 7.16 9.82 -8.10
N HIS A 113 8.38 9.91 -8.64
CA HIS A 113 9.55 10.51 -8.00
C HIS A 113 9.97 11.85 -8.64
N ALA A 114 9.22 12.33 -9.63
CA ALA A 114 9.43 13.61 -10.32
C ALA A 114 8.67 14.76 -9.63
#